data_AF-A0A9J6QRB8-F1
#
_entry.id   AF-A0A9J6QRB8-F1
#
_cell.length_a   1.000
_cell.length_b   1.000
_cell.length_c   1.000
_cell.angle_alpha   90.00
_cell.angle_beta   90.00
_cell.angle_gamma   90.00
#
_symmetry.space_group_name_H-M   'P 1'
#
loop_
_entity.id
_entity.type
_entity.pdbx_description
1 polymer ?
#
loop_
_entity_poly.entity_id
_entity_poly.type
_entity_poly.pdbx_seq_one_letter_code
_entity_poly.pdbx_strand_id
1 'polypeptide(L)'
;MSAKFGMDIKEKILEAVKTAMKEFQEREDIKTKFGEPLVGYADTRNPIFDMYFSRNICDHPKKIYRPGNTAVVHFVPYAPEITESNRGGKEPSQAWLTAFNDSMWLSMRLNGVIREVLDGVGRLSSCTNTPTDWDEDLCREEWSHKLVAYAAGMGEFGPAGSFQTENGFAGRFGSIITDGCYAEEFEVLDSDQLEATYQEIQRQYCYQEAKGVSCSQEMIQACPAGAITEKGIDRKLCQAHCKTIDEYIPSPEVCGKCFFY
;
A
#
# COMPACT_ATOMS: atom_id res chain seq x y z
N MET A 1 -40.71 -4.45 -3.33
CA MET A 1 -40.40 -4.04 -1.94
C MET A 1 -40.01 -5.28 -1.17
N SER A 2 -38.72 -5.48 -0.94
CA SER A 2 -38.18 -6.46 0.01
C SER A 2 -37.22 -5.71 0.93
N ALA A 3 -37.31 -5.99 2.21
CA ALA A 3 -36.89 -5.16 3.34
C ALA A 3 -35.44 -4.65 3.30
N LYS A 4 -35.28 -3.32 3.44
CA LYS A 4 -34.04 -2.66 3.89
C LYS A 4 -33.81 -2.90 5.39
N PHE A 5 -33.39 -4.11 5.76
CA PHE A 5 -32.81 -4.42 7.07
C PHE A 5 -31.45 -5.12 6.89
N GLY A 6 -30.66 -4.64 5.92
CA GLY A 6 -29.29 -5.09 5.69
C GLY A 6 -28.32 -4.09 6.30
N MET A 7 -27.55 -4.52 7.29
CA MET A 7 -26.39 -3.78 7.79
C MET A 7 -25.43 -3.45 6.65
N ASP A 8 -24.99 -2.20 6.52
CA ASP A 8 -23.90 -1.85 5.62
C ASP A 8 -22.57 -2.37 6.21
N ILE A 9 -22.05 -3.43 5.60
CA ILE A 9 -20.80 -4.06 6.02
C ILE A 9 -19.60 -3.12 5.85
N LYS A 10 -19.61 -2.23 4.84
CA LYS A 10 -18.51 -1.29 4.59
C LYS A 10 -18.43 -0.27 5.73
N GLU A 11 -19.59 0.25 6.14
CA GLU A 11 -19.70 1.15 7.29
C GLU A 11 -19.19 0.49 8.57
N LYS A 12 -19.59 -0.77 8.83
CA LYS A 12 -19.13 -1.51 10.02
C LYS A 12 -17.64 -1.80 10.01
N ILE A 13 -17.06 -2.12 8.84
CA ILE A 13 -15.62 -2.28 8.68
C ILE A 13 -14.91 -0.97 9.00
N LEU A 14 -15.38 0.15 8.44
CA LEU A 14 -14.77 1.46 8.67
C LEU A 14 -14.83 1.86 10.16
N GLU A 15 -15.98 1.69 10.81
CA GLU A 15 -16.13 2.01 12.24
C GLU A 15 -15.27 1.11 13.14
N ALA A 16 -15.15 -0.18 12.80
CA ALA A 16 -14.28 -1.09 13.53
C ALA A 16 -12.80 -0.71 13.37
N VAL A 17 -12.37 -0.34 12.15
CA VAL A 17 -11.02 0.16 11.87
C VAL A 17 -10.74 1.44 12.67
N LYS A 18 -11.64 2.42 12.66
CA LYS A 18 -11.51 3.67 13.43
C LYS A 18 -11.40 3.42 14.93
N THR A 19 -12.25 2.54 15.45
CA THR A 19 -12.25 2.17 16.88
C THR A 19 -10.91 1.53 17.26
N ALA A 20 -10.46 0.53 16.48
CA ALA A 20 -9.20 -0.17 16.75
C ALA A 20 -7.98 0.76 16.63
N MET A 21 -7.98 1.70 15.69
CA MET A 21 -6.93 2.72 15.59
C MET A 21 -6.89 3.66 16.78
N LYS A 22 -8.06 4.08 17.28
CA LYS A 22 -8.14 4.93 18.46
C LYS A 22 -7.57 4.21 19.69
N GLU A 23 -8.04 2.98 19.93
CA GLU A 23 -7.54 2.13 21.02
C GLU A 23 -6.03 1.88 20.92
N PHE A 24 -5.52 1.63 19.70
CA PHE A 24 -4.09 1.42 19.48
C PHE A 24 -3.26 2.64 19.84
N GLN A 25 -3.71 3.85 19.45
CA GLN A 25 -3.02 5.11 19.74
C GLN A 25 -3.06 5.52 21.21
N GLU A 26 -4.01 5.02 21.98
CA GLU A 26 -4.14 5.30 23.42
C GLU A 26 -3.20 4.46 24.30
N ARG A 27 -2.52 3.46 23.72
CA ARG A 27 -1.53 2.64 24.44
C ARG A 27 -0.29 3.45 24.81
N GLU A 28 0.22 3.24 26.02
CA GLU A 28 1.40 3.96 26.56
C GLU A 28 2.68 3.73 25.75
N ASP A 29 2.80 2.57 25.09
CA ASP A 29 3.99 2.21 24.29
C ASP A 29 3.96 2.79 22.87
N ILE A 30 2.81 3.30 22.41
CA ILE A 30 2.65 3.88 21.07
C ILE A 30 2.86 5.38 21.12
N LYS A 31 3.78 5.88 20.30
CA LYS A 31 4.11 7.31 20.22
C LYS A 31 3.55 7.98 18.98
N THR A 32 3.19 7.16 17.99
CA THR A 32 2.75 7.60 16.68
C THR A 32 1.30 8.06 16.73
N LYS A 33 1.05 9.26 16.20
CA LYS A 33 -0.29 9.74 15.87
C LYS A 33 -0.57 9.43 14.41
N PHE A 34 -1.78 8.93 14.16
CA PHE A 34 -2.29 8.62 12.83
C PHE A 34 -3.42 9.57 12.46
N GLY A 35 -3.58 9.80 11.16
CA GLY A 35 -4.73 10.52 10.61
C GLY A 35 -5.94 9.60 10.41
N GLU A 36 -6.93 10.11 9.69
CA GLU A 36 -8.14 9.36 9.37
C GLU A 36 -7.84 8.19 8.41
N PRO A 37 -8.27 6.95 8.73
CA PRO A 37 -8.04 5.82 7.85
C PRO A 37 -8.90 5.88 6.59
N LEU A 38 -8.38 5.28 5.52
CA LEU A 38 -9.13 4.99 4.31
C LEU A 38 -9.34 3.48 4.19
N VAL A 39 -10.48 3.06 3.65
CA VAL A 39 -10.77 1.66 3.33
C VAL A 39 -11.34 1.59 1.91
N GLY A 40 -10.63 0.89 1.03
CA GLY A 40 -11.00 0.62 -0.35
C GLY A 40 -11.38 -0.85 -0.58
N TYR A 41 -12.10 -1.09 -1.67
CA TYR A 41 -12.61 -2.40 -2.05
C TYR A 41 -12.35 -2.65 -3.54
N ALA A 42 -11.46 -3.60 -3.85
CA ALA A 42 -11.17 -4.00 -5.22
C ALA A 42 -11.82 -5.34 -5.55
N ASP A 43 -12.49 -5.42 -6.70
CA ASP A 43 -13.02 -6.68 -7.23
C ASP A 43 -11.86 -7.49 -7.80
N THR A 44 -11.60 -8.67 -7.23
CA THR A 44 -10.45 -9.51 -7.63
C THR A 44 -10.63 -10.19 -8.99
N ARG A 45 -11.81 -10.04 -9.61
CA ARG A 45 -12.10 -10.46 -10.98
C ARG A 45 -11.70 -9.42 -12.01
N ASN A 46 -11.29 -8.22 -11.58
CA ASN A 46 -10.77 -7.19 -12.47
C ASN A 46 -9.52 -7.74 -13.23
N PRO A 47 -9.50 -7.69 -14.58
CA PRO A 47 -8.37 -8.12 -15.41
C PRO A 47 -7.04 -7.44 -15.07
N ILE A 48 -7.07 -6.30 -14.38
CA ILE A 48 -5.86 -5.62 -13.89
C ILE A 48 -4.99 -6.54 -13.03
N PHE A 49 -5.59 -7.47 -12.27
CA PHE A 49 -4.85 -8.43 -11.46
C PHE A 49 -4.15 -9.51 -12.31
N ASP A 50 -4.75 -9.91 -13.44
CA ASP A 50 -4.08 -10.80 -14.41
C ASP A 50 -2.90 -10.09 -15.08
N MET A 51 -3.04 -8.78 -15.36
CA MET A 51 -1.96 -7.95 -15.87
C MET A 51 -0.83 -7.82 -14.84
N TYR A 52 -1.12 -7.56 -13.56
CA TYR A 52 -0.11 -7.51 -12.51
C TYR A 52 0.68 -8.82 -12.38
N PHE A 53 -0.04 -9.94 -12.40
CA PHE A 53 0.55 -11.27 -12.26
C PHE A 53 1.39 -11.64 -13.48
N SER A 54 0.89 -11.43 -14.70
CA SER A 54 1.62 -11.74 -15.93
C SER A 54 2.87 -10.89 -16.14
N ARG A 55 2.90 -9.66 -15.59
CA ARG A 55 4.08 -8.78 -15.57
C ARG A 55 5.01 -9.05 -14.39
N ASN A 56 4.70 -10.06 -13.57
CA ASN A 56 5.45 -10.43 -12.38
C ASN A 56 5.60 -9.27 -11.38
N ILE A 57 4.66 -8.32 -11.33
CA ILE A 57 4.75 -7.14 -10.44
C ILE A 57 3.98 -7.28 -9.12
N CYS A 58 3.04 -8.21 -9.05
CA CYS A 58 2.31 -8.59 -7.85
C CYS A 58 1.67 -9.96 -8.08
N ASP A 59 1.58 -10.77 -7.04
CA ASP A 59 0.83 -12.01 -7.04
C ASP A 59 -0.66 -11.79 -7.34
N HIS A 60 -1.27 -12.76 -8.03
CA HIS A 60 -2.71 -12.73 -8.25
C HIS A 60 -3.44 -13.03 -6.92
N PRO A 61 -4.52 -12.29 -6.55
CA PRO A 61 -5.37 -12.60 -5.40
C PRO A 61 -5.76 -14.09 -5.25
N LYS A 62 -5.99 -14.80 -6.37
CA LYS A 62 -6.36 -16.22 -6.41
C LYS A 62 -5.23 -17.18 -5.99
N LYS A 63 -3.96 -16.74 -5.98
CA LYS A 63 -2.83 -17.50 -5.41
C LYS A 63 -2.88 -17.49 -3.89
N ILE A 64 -3.41 -16.41 -3.30
CA ILE A 64 -3.55 -16.22 -1.85
C ILE A 64 -4.83 -16.91 -1.33
N TYR A 65 -5.99 -16.59 -1.91
CA TYR A 65 -7.27 -17.11 -1.41
C TYR A 65 -8.32 -17.28 -2.53
N ARG A 66 -9.06 -18.40 -2.50
CA ARG A 66 -10.17 -18.71 -3.44
C ARG A 66 -11.45 -19.04 -2.63
N PRO A 67 -12.63 -18.51 -3.01
CA PRO A 67 -12.93 -17.77 -4.24
C PRO A 67 -12.40 -16.33 -4.24
N GLY A 68 -12.28 -15.70 -3.06
CA GLY A 68 -11.63 -14.41 -2.86
C GLY A 68 -12.14 -13.30 -3.77
N ASN A 69 -13.42 -12.94 -3.69
CA ASN A 69 -14.12 -12.04 -4.62
C ASN A 69 -13.84 -10.55 -4.40
N THR A 70 -13.45 -10.14 -3.20
CA THR A 70 -13.10 -8.74 -2.90
C THR A 70 -11.81 -8.69 -2.08
N ALA A 71 -10.89 -7.81 -2.49
CA ALA A 71 -9.77 -7.39 -1.68
C ALA A 71 -10.16 -6.09 -0.95
N VAL A 72 -10.22 -6.15 0.37
CA VAL A 72 -10.42 -4.99 1.24
C VAL A 72 -9.03 -4.47 1.62
N VAL A 73 -8.72 -3.25 1.23
CA VAL A 73 -7.43 -2.60 1.47
C VAL A 73 -7.67 -1.40 2.38
N HIS A 74 -6.81 -1.22 3.38
CA HIS A 74 -6.83 -0.06 4.26
C HIS A 74 -5.53 0.72 4.14
N PHE A 75 -5.62 2.02 4.36
CA PHE A 75 -4.49 2.93 4.48
C PHE A 75 -4.62 3.72 5.77
N VAL A 76 -3.55 3.71 6.56
CA VAL A 76 -3.46 4.50 7.79
C VAL A 76 -2.41 5.59 7.61
N PRO A 77 -2.81 6.86 7.43
CA PRO A 77 -1.87 7.96 7.26
C PRO A 77 -1.17 8.30 8.56
N TYR A 78 0.08 8.74 8.48
CA TYR A 78 0.79 9.37 9.58
C TYR A 78 0.28 10.79 9.80
N ALA A 79 0.35 11.28 11.05
CA ALA A 79 0.06 12.67 11.33
C ALA A 79 0.99 13.61 10.53
N PRO A 80 0.51 14.78 10.04
CA PRO A 80 1.28 15.65 9.15
C PRO A 80 2.66 16.05 9.71
N GLU A 81 2.79 16.25 11.02
CA GLU A 81 4.05 16.56 11.67
C GLU A 81 5.10 15.44 11.55
N ILE A 82 4.68 14.17 11.50
CA ILE A 82 5.56 13.02 11.31
C ILE A 82 6.03 13.00 9.86
N THR A 83 5.11 13.18 8.92
CA THR A 83 5.43 13.27 7.49
C THR A 83 6.44 14.37 7.23
N GLU A 84 6.16 15.59 7.70
CA GLU A 84 7.03 16.74 7.46
C GLU A 84 8.39 16.60 8.16
N SER A 85 8.44 15.92 9.32
CA SER A 85 9.72 15.64 9.99
C SER A 85 10.70 14.84 9.12
N ASN A 86 10.19 14.08 8.13
CA ASN A 86 11.02 13.30 7.23
C ASN A 86 11.46 14.06 5.96
N ARG A 87 11.00 15.30 5.77
CA ARG A 87 11.40 16.10 4.61
C ARG A 87 12.85 16.56 4.74
N GLY A 88 13.63 16.37 3.67
CA GLY A 88 15.03 16.76 3.60
C GLY A 88 15.95 15.93 4.51
N GLY A 89 17.22 16.30 4.57
CA GLY A 89 18.25 15.50 5.24
C GLY A 89 18.55 14.19 4.51
N LYS A 90 19.52 13.42 5.02
CA LYS A 90 19.90 12.12 4.44
C LYS A 90 19.27 10.93 5.18
N GLU A 91 19.19 11.01 6.49
CA GLU A 91 18.65 9.95 7.32
C GLU A 91 17.15 10.16 7.60
N PRO A 92 16.35 9.09 7.66
CA PRO A 92 14.97 9.18 8.11
C PRO A 92 14.86 9.79 9.50
N SER A 93 13.81 10.56 9.74
CA SER A 93 13.60 11.12 11.08
C SER A 93 13.24 10.02 12.08
N GLN A 94 13.59 10.23 13.36
CA GLN A 94 13.22 9.27 14.40
C GLN A 94 11.70 9.09 14.52
N ALA A 95 10.93 10.16 14.29
CA ALA A 95 9.46 10.11 14.28
C ALA A 95 8.95 9.25 13.12
N TRP A 96 9.54 9.38 11.92
CA TRP A 96 9.20 8.55 10.76
C TRP A 96 9.49 7.07 11.02
N LEU A 97 10.66 6.73 11.55
CA LEU A 97 11.03 5.35 11.86
C LEU A 97 10.13 4.74 12.94
N THR A 98 9.76 5.53 13.96
CA THR A 98 8.81 5.11 14.99
C THR A 98 7.44 4.83 14.38
N ALA A 99 6.96 5.72 13.50
CA ALA A 99 5.68 5.55 12.81
C ALA A 99 5.68 4.38 11.82
N PHE A 100 6.80 4.13 11.14
CA PHE A 100 7.00 2.96 10.30
C PHE A 100 6.81 1.67 11.11
N ASN A 101 7.43 1.59 12.29
CA ASN A 101 7.33 0.41 13.16
C ASN A 101 5.95 0.25 13.79
N ASP A 102 5.41 1.30 14.40
CA ASP A 102 4.09 1.28 15.05
C ASP A 102 3.00 0.89 14.04
N SER A 103 3.09 1.38 12.80
CA SER A 103 2.09 1.11 11.76
C SER A 103 2.08 -0.32 11.26
N MET A 104 3.19 -1.07 11.35
CA MET A 104 3.19 -2.50 11.02
C MET A 104 2.29 -3.27 11.98
N TRP A 105 2.46 -3.04 13.28
CA TRP A 105 1.64 -3.66 14.33
C TRP A 105 0.18 -3.25 14.21
N LEU A 106 -0.07 -1.98 13.92
CA LEU A 106 -1.43 -1.49 13.67
C LEU A 106 -2.04 -2.19 12.45
N SER A 107 -1.34 -2.28 11.33
CA SER A 107 -1.84 -2.95 10.12
C SER A 107 -2.24 -4.41 10.38
N MET A 108 -1.43 -5.15 11.15
CA MET A 108 -1.77 -6.51 11.59
C MET A 108 -3.04 -6.55 12.45
N ARG A 109 -3.19 -5.61 13.40
CA ARG A 109 -4.40 -5.49 14.24
C ARG A 109 -5.62 -5.17 13.39
N LEU A 110 -5.51 -4.26 12.42
CA LEU A 110 -6.61 -3.86 11.54
C LEU A 110 -7.04 -5.03 10.65
N ASN A 111 -6.11 -5.80 10.09
CA ASN A 111 -6.47 -7.02 9.35
C ASN A 111 -7.28 -7.99 10.22
N GLY A 112 -6.92 -8.14 11.50
CA GLY A 112 -7.67 -8.95 12.46
C GLY A 112 -9.09 -8.43 12.72
N VAL A 113 -9.25 -7.12 12.93
CA VAL A 113 -10.56 -6.50 13.20
C VAL A 113 -11.47 -6.56 11.97
N ILE A 114 -10.94 -6.33 10.76
CA ILE A 114 -11.72 -6.47 9.52
C ILE A 114 -12.17 -7.93 9.36
N ARG A 115 -11.29 -8.89 9.64
CA ARG A 115 -11.64 -10.31 9.66
C ARG A 115 -12.75 -10.63 10.67
N GLU A 116 -12.67 -10.13 11.90
CA GLU A 116 -13.70 -10.34 12.92
C GLU A 116 -15.08 -9.82 12.46
N VAL A 117 -15.13 -8.65 11.80
CA VAL A 117 -16.36 -8.10 11.23
C VAL A 117 -16.93 -8.99 10.12
N LEU A 118 -16.08 -9.52 9.25
CA LEU A 118 -16.46 -10.43 8.16
C LEU A 118 -16.93 -11.80 8.70
N ASP A 119 -16.20 -12.38 9.65
CA ASP A 119 -16.53 -13.65 10.31
C ASP A 119 -17.91 -13.52 11.01
N GLY A 120 -18.19 -12.38 11.63
CA GLY A 120 -19.48 -12.09 12.27
C GLY A 120 -20.70 -12.07 11.35
N VAL A 121 -20.50 -11.93 10.03
CA VAL A 121 -21.55 -12.05 9.00
C VAL A 121 -21.41 -13.34 8.17
N GLY A 122 -20.63 -14.31 8.66
CA GLY A 122 -20.47 -15.63 8.05
C GLY A 122 -19.63 -15.62 6.78
N ARG A 123 -18.70 -14.68 6.63
CA ARG A 123 -17.79 -14.59 5.48
C ARG A 123 -16.45 -15.18 5.82
N LEU A 124 -15.81 -15.77 4.82
CA LEU A 124 -14.47 -16.30 4.93
C LEU A 124 -13.49 -15.26 4.39
N SER A 125 -12.33 -15.16 5.04
CA SER A 125 -11.30 -14.21 4.63
C SER A 125 -9.89 -14.72 4.93
N SER A 126 -8.93 -14.20 4.18
CA SER A 126 -7.50 -14.46 4.36
C SER A 126 -6.74 -13.14 4.36
N CYS A 127 -5.93 -12.92 5.39
CA CYS A 127 -4.96 -11.84 5.39
C CYS A 127 -3.97 -12.07 4.25
N THR A 128 -3.45 -10.97 3.68
CA THR A 128 -2.52 -11.04 2.55
C THR A 128 -1.06 -10.83 2.95
N ASN A 129 -0.80 -10.41 4.20
CA ASN A 129 0.54 -10.11 4.68
C ASN A 129 1.23 -11.32 5.30
N THR A 130 2.45 -11.60 4.85
CA THR A 130 3.44 -12.35 5.61
C THR A 130 4.75 -11.56 5.59
N PRO A 131 5.42 -11.30 6.72
CA PRO A 131 6.73 -10.60 6.76
C PRO A 131 7.87 -11.27 5.97
N THR A 132 7.57 -12.31 5.21
CA THR A 132 8.48 -13.21 4.50
C THR A 132 8.27 -13.19 2.99
N ASP A 133 7.39 -12.34 2.47
CA ASP A 133 7.11 -12.24 1.04
C ASP A 133 8.06 -11.29 0.30
N TRP A 134 9.12 -10.81 0.96
CA TRP A 134 10.14 -9.99 0.33
C TRP A 134 11.00 -10.80 -0.66
N ASP A 135 10.96 -10.43 -1.94
CA ASP A 135 11.83 -10.93 -2.99
C ASP A 135 13.08 -10.05 -3.11
N GLU A 136 14.22 -10.60 -2.71
CA GLU A 136 15.53 -9.94 -2.76
C GLU A 136 15.98 -9.61 -4.18
N ASP A 137 15.63 -10.43 -5.17
CA ASP A 137 16.02 -10.26 -6.55
C ASP A 137 15.20 -9.16 -7.24
N LEU A 138 13.92 -9.06 -6.92
CA LEU A 138 13.01 -8.04 -7.45
C LEU A 138 12.97 -6.74 -6.62
N CYS A 139 13.58 -6.74 -5.42
CA CYS A 139 13.59 -5.61 -4.48
C CYS A 139 12.18 -5.16 -4.07
N ARG A 140 11.26 -6.10 -3.88
CA ARG A 140 9.86 -5.84 -3.52
C ARG A 140 9.19 -7.07 -2.91
N GLU A 141 8.04 -6.85 -2.29
CA GLU A 141 7.14 -7.91 -1.83
C GLU A 141 6.47 -8.63 -3.02
N GLU A 142 6.19 -9.93 -2.87
CA GLU A 142 5.39 -10.70 -3.84
C GLU A 142 3.96 -10.15 -3.94
N TRP A 143 3.37 -9.70 -2.81
CA TRP A 143 2.06 -9.07 -2.77
C TRP A 143 2.18 -7.56 -2.54
N SER A 144 1.57 -6.75 -3.40
CA SER A 144 1.60 -5.29 -3.27
C SER A 144 0.25 -4.74 -2.85
N HIS A 145 0.14 -4.32 -1.58
CA HIS A 145 -1.04 -3.63 -1.07
C HIS A 145 -1.37 -2.34 -1.85
N LYS A 146 -0.36 -1.64 -2.36
CA LYS A 146 -0.56 -0.40 -3.13
C LYS A 146 -1.15 -0.67 -4.52
N LEU A 147 -0.79 -1.79 -5.17
CA LEU A 147 -1.44 -2.18 -6.43
C LEU A 147 -2.91 -2.56 -6.22
N VAL A 148 -3.24 -3.15 -5.06
CA VAL A 148 -4.66 -3.35 -4.66
C VAL A 148 -5.35 -2.01 -4.43
N ALA A 149 -4.70 -1.05 -3.75
CA ALA A 149 -5.23 0.29 -3.53
C ALA A 149 -5.47 1.04 -4.85
N TYR A 150 -4.57 0.89 -5.83
CA TYR A 150 -4.76 1.40 -7.19
C TYR A 150 -5.99 0.79 -7.84
N ALA A 151 -6.14 -0.54 -7.81
CA ALA A 151 -7.31 -1.23 -8.34
C ALA A 151 -8.62 -0.87 -7.62
N ALA A 152 -8.55 -0.45 -6.35
CA ALA A 152 -9.66 0.07 -5.57
C ALA A 152 -9.94 1.57 -5.80
N GLY A 153 -9.17 2.25 -6.68
CA GLY A 153 -9.33 3.67 -6.97
C GLY A 153 -8.94 4.60 -5.83
N MET A 154 -8.07 4.17 -4.92
CA MET A 154 -7.69 4.94 -3.72
C MET A 154 -6.66 6.04 -3.97
N GLY A 155 -6.06 6.09 -5.15
CA GLY A 155 -4.97 7.02 -5.44
C GLY A 155 -4.11 6.63 -6.64
N GLU A 156 -2.99 7.31 -6.76
CA GLU A 156 -2.04 7.17 -7.86
C GLU A 156 -0.63 6.88 -7.34
N PHE A 157 0.20 6.27 -8.18
CA PHE A 157 1.58 6.04 -7.81
C PHE A 157 2.40 7.30 -7.97
N GLY A 158 3.44 7.38 -7.14
CA GLY A 158 4.48 8.39 -7.25
C GLY A 158 5.86 7.75 -7.24
N PRO A 159 6.89 8.61 -7.17
CA PRO A 159 8.27 8.18 -7.34
C PRO A 159 8.71 7.15 -6.33
N ALA A 160 9.63 6.29 -6.75
CA ALA A 160 10.18 5.23 -5.93
C ALA A 160 9.11 4.30 -5.30
N GLY A 161 7.90 4.27 -5.85
CA GLY A 161 6.82 3.45 -5.33
C GLY A 161 6.06 4.05 -4.15
N SER A 162 6.13 5.37 -3.96
CA SER A 162 5.14 6.07 -3.14
C SER A 162 3.74 5.90 -3.75
N PHE A 163 2.70 6.04 -2.93
CA PHE A 163 1.31 5.98 -3.40
C PHE A 163 0.54 7.13 -2.76
N GLN A 164 0.07 8.05 -3.58
CA GLN A 164 -0.62 9.26 -3.14
C GLN A 164 -2.12 8.98 -3.05
N THR A 165 -2.64 8.96 -1.83
CA THR A 165 -4.08 8.92 -1.55
C THR A 165 -4.64 10.33 -1.35
N GLU A 166 -5.96 10.46 -1.15
CA GLU A 166 -6.55 11.71 -0.68
C GLU A 166 -6.01 12.17 0.69
N ASN A 167 -5.53 11.24 1.53
CA ASN A 167 -4.93 11.51 2.84
C ASN A 167 -3.39 11.55 2.81
N GLY A 168 -2.79 11.70 1.63
CA GLY A 168 -1.33 11.76 1.47
C GLY A 168 -0.70 10.42 1.12
N PHE A 169 0.64 10.40 1.10
CA PHE A 169 1.46 9.21 0.78
C PHE A 169 2.08 8.54 2.00
N ALA A 170 2.19 9.27 3.11
CA ALA A 170 2.91 8.84 4.30
C ALA A 170 1.96 8.05 5.20
N GLY A 171 2.17 6.74 5.28
CA GLY A 171 1.33 5.87 6.06
C GLY A 171 1.61 4.41 5.75
N ARG A 172 0.72 3.53 6.21
CA ARG A 172 0.84 2.10 6.00
C ARG A 172 -0.39 1.56 5.31
N PHE A 173 -0.16 0.72 4.31
CA PHE A 173 -1.20 -0.10 3.72
C PHE A 173 -1.29 -1.48 4.38
N GLY A 174 -2.47 -2.06 4.34
CA GLY A 174 -2.70 -3.47 4.61
C GLY A 174 -3.93 -3.97 3.84
N SER A 175 -4.09 -5.27 3.67
CA SER A 175 -5.26 -5.81 2.99
C SER A 175 -5.64 -7.22 3.46
N ILE A 176 -6.89 -7.55 3.17
CA ILE A 176 -7.48 -8.87 3.39
C ILE A 176 -8.34 -9.22 2.16
N ILE A 177 -8.35 -10.50 1.77
CA ILE A 177 -9.19 -10.99 0.67
C ILE A 177 -10.34 -11.80 1.29
N THR A 178 -11.57 -11.55 0.83
CA THR A 178 -12.78 -12.22 1.31
C THR A 178 -13.60 -12.82 0.18
N ASP A 179 -14.41 -13.84 0.49
CA ASP A 179 -15.41 -14.41 -0.42
C ASP A 179 -16.64 -13.50 -0.61
N GLY A 180 -16.81 -12.47 0.21
CA GLY A 180 -17.86 -11.48 0.04
C GLY A 180 -17.67 -10.60 -1.21
N CYS A 181 -18.77 -10.11 -1.76
CA CYS A 181 -18.78 -9.18 -2.90
C CYS A 181 -19.11 -7.78 -2.37
N TYR A 182 -18.07 -6.97 -2.14
CA TYR A 182 -18.21 -5.61 -1.61
C TYR A 182 -17.60 -4.54 -2.51
N ALA A 183 -16.77 -4.93 -3.46
CA ALA A 183 -16.26 -3.98 -4.46
C ALA A 183 -17.39 -3.47 -5.36
N GLU A 184 -17.25 -2.22 -5.79
CA GLU A 184 -18.07 -1.69 -6.88
C GLU A 184 -17.69 -2.37 -8.20
N GLU A 185 -18.55 -2.24 -9.22
CA GLU A 185 -18.21 -2.70 -10.56
C GLU A 185 -16.98 -1.92 -11.09
N PHE A 186 -16.09 -2.64 -11.76
CA PHE A 186 -14.89 -2.07 -12.37
C PHE A 186 -15.13 -1.82 -13.87
N GLU A 187 -14.43 -0.82 -14.42
CA GLU A 187 -14.35 -0.65 -15.86
C GLU A 187 -13.54 -1.81 -16.47
N VAL A 188 -14.11 -2.47 -17.48
CA VAL A 188 -13.41 -3.53 -18.21
C VAL A 188 -12.48 -2.88 -19.23
N LEU A 189 -11.20 -2.78 -18.87
CA LEU A 189 -10.16 -2.29 -19.77
C LEU A 189 -9.80 -3.34 -20.81
N ASP A 190 -9.64 -2.91 -22.06
CA ASP A 190 -9.08 -3.73 -23.12
C ASP A 190 -7.55 -3.91 -22.97
N SER A 191 -6.95 -4.72 -23.85
CA SER A 191 -5.52 -5.03 -23.76
C SER A 191 -4.61 -3.82 -23.97
N ASP A 192 -5.00 -2.87 -24.82
CA ASP A 192 -4.20 -1.67 -25.09
C ASP A 192 -4.29 -0.68 -23.92
N GLN A 193 -5.48 -0.56 -23.32
CA GLN A 193 -5.70 0.22 -22.10
C GLN A 193 -4.92 -0.37 -20.91
N LEU A 194 -4.95 -1.69 -20.71
CA LEU A 194 -4.17 -2.35 -19.66
C LEU A 194 -2.66 -2.15 -19.84
N GLU A 195 -2.16 -2.19 -21.08
CA GLU A 195 -0.75 -1.87 -21.37
C GLU A 195 -0.43 -0.41 -21.06
N ALA A 196 -1.30 0.53 -21.45
CA ALA A 196 -1.12 1.94 -21.13
C ALA A 196 -1.08 2.19 -19.61
N THR A 197 -1.98 1.55 -18.86
CA THR A 197 -2.00 1.58 -17.39
C THR A 197 -0.71 1.02 -16.80
N TYR A 198 -0.23 -0.14 -17.26
CA TYR A 198 1.03 -0.71 -16.81
C TYR A 198 2.20 0.26 -17.03
N GLN A 199 2.33 0.81 -18.25
CA GLN A 199 3.40 1.73 -18.58
C GLN A 199 3.33 3.03 -17.77
N GLU A 200 2.12 3.52 -17.45
CA GLU A 200 1.95 4.68 -16.56
C GLU A 200 2.42 4.37 -15.13
N ILE A 201 2.02 3.23 -14.55
CA ILE A 201 2.49 2.81 -13.23
C ILE A 201 4.03 2.73 -13.20
N GLN A 202 4.65 2.15 -14.24
CA GLN A 202 6.12 2.06 -14.32
C GLN A 202 6.79 3.44 -14.42
N ARG A 203 6.21 4.37 -15.18
CA ARG A 203 6.69 5.77 -15.26
C ARG A 203 6.58 6.48 -13.92
N GLN A 204 5.44 6.37 -13.25
CA GLN A 204 5.17 7.00 -11.95
C GLN A 204 6.14 6.48 -10.87
N TYR A 205 6.44 5.19 -10.87
CA TYR A 205 7.49 4.59 -10.04
C TYR A 205 8.90 5.09 -10.33
N CYS A 206 9.07 5.82 -11.41
CA CYS A 206 10.35 6.17 -12.01
C CYS A 206 11.23 4.95 -12.29
N TYR A 207 10.65 3.81 -12.68
CA TYR A 207 11.44 2.60 -12.94
C TYR A 207 12.41 2.84 -14.12
N GLN A 208 13.68 2.45 -13.95
CA GLN A 208 14.76 2.86 -14.86
C GLN A 208 14.56 2.39 -16.31
N GLU A 209 13.84 1.28 -16.52
CA GLU A 209 13.57 0.72 -17.85
C GLU A 209 12.24 1.22 -18.44
N ALA A 210 11.49 2.05 -17.71
CA ALA A 210 10.21 2.57 -18.15
C ALA A 210 10.39 3.60 -19.26
N LYS A 211 9.61 3.45 -20.34
CA LYS A 211 9.65 4.39 -21.46
C LYS A 211 9.12 5.75 -21.03
N GLY A 212 9.92 6.80 -21.26
CA GLY A 212 9.54 8.18 -20.95
C GLY A 212 9.68 8.55 -19.47
N VAL A 213 10.42 7.76 -18.68
CA VAL A 213 10.77 8.12 -17.32
C VAL A 213 11.63 9.38 -17.29
N SER A 214 11.34 10.25 -16.33
CA SER A 214 12.14 11.43 -16.02
C SER A 214 11.98 11.74 -14.54
N CYS A 215 13.09 11.90 -13.83
CA CYS A 215 13.09 12.30 -12.43
C CYS A 215 13.46 13.78 -12.30
N SER A 216 12.74 14.50 -11.46
CA SER A 216 13.05 15.90 -11.14
C SER A 216 14.40 16.02 -10.43
N GLN A 217 15.04 17.18 -10.54
CA GLN A 217 16.32 17.42 -9.86
C GLN A 217 16.17 17.38 -8.34
N GLU A 218 15.02 17.83 -7.83
CA GLU A 218 14.66 17.77 -6.42
C GLU A 218 14.62 16.33 -5.91
N MET A 219 14.01 15.41 -6.68
CA MET A 219 13.95 13.99 -6.34
C MET A 219 15.33 13.32 -6.36
N ILE A 220 16.15 13.64 -7.36
CA ILE A 220 17.53 13.13 -7.47
C ILE A 220 18.35 13.59 -6.26
N GLN A 221 18.27 14.88 -5.91
CA GLN A 221 18.98 15.45 -4.77
C GLN A 221 18.47 14.93 -3.41
N ALA A 222 17.18 14.61 -3.33
CA ALA A 222 16.57 14.05 -2.13
C ALA A 222 16.93 12.58 -1.90
N CYS A 223 17.47 11.86 -2.90
CA CYS A 223 17.83 10.45 -2.75
C CYS A 223 19.17 10.29 -1.99
N PRO A 224 19.16 9.85 -0.72
CA PRO A 224 20.40 9.68 0.05
C PRO A 224 21.31 8.57 -0.51
N ALA A 225 20.72 7.60 -1.19
CA ALA A 225 21.44 6.46 -1.77
C ALA A 225 22.13 6.79 -3.11
N GLY A 226 21.80 7.93 -3.74
CA GLY A 226 22.16 8.17 -5.14
C GLY A 226 21.52 7.18 -6.12
N ALA A 227 20.42 6.54 -5.71
CA ALA A 227 19.70 5.54 -6.49
C ALA A 227 18.82 6.14 -7.58
N ILE A 228 18.45 7.41 -7.46
CA ILE A 228 17.60 8.10 -8.44
C ILE A 228 18.48 8.95 -9.35
N THR A 229 18.28 8.80 -10.65
CA THR A 229 18.95 9.60 -11.70
C THR A 229 17.91 10.11 -12.69
N GLU A 230 18.33 10.91 -13.67
CA GLU A 230 17.44 11.34 -14.78
C GLU A 230 16.84 10.16 -15.55
N LYS A 231 17.46 8.98 -15.48
CA LYS A 231 17.00 7.76 -16.14
C LYS A 231 16.05 6.92 -15.29
N GLY A 232 15.72 7.35 -14.07
CA GLY A 232 14.90 6.59 -13.12
C GLY A 232 15.68 6.06 -11.92
N ILE A 233 15.02 5.18 -11.16
CA ILE A 233 15.51 4.58 -9.91
C ILE A 233 16.17 3.22 -10.13
N ASP A 234 17.39 3.07 -9.61
CA ASP A 234 18.04 1.79 -9.37
C ASP A 234 17.52 1.17 -8.07
N ARG A 235 16.69 0.13 -8.18
CA ARG A 235 16.07 -0.52 -7.02
C ARG A 235 17.06 -1.28 -6.16
N LYS A 236 18.13 -1.81 -6.73
CA LYS A 236 19.17 -2.53 -5.98
C LYS A 236 19.96 -1.56 -5.12
N LEU A 237 20.32 -0.40 -5.67
CA LEU A 237 21.01 0.64 -4.91
C LEU A 237 20.11 1.24 -3.82
N CYS A 238 18.83 1.47 -4.13
CA CYS A 238 17.84 1.93 -3.16
C CYS A 238 17.68 0.92 -2.01
N GLN A 239 17.52 -0.37 -2.33
CA GLN A 239 17.37 -1.43 -1.35
C GLN A 239 18.63 -1.57 -0.48
N ALA A 240 19.83 -1.49 -1.07
CA ALA A 240 21.08 -1.56 -0.31
C ALA A 240 21.19 -0.46 0.75
N HIS A 241 20.71 0.75 0.46
CA HIS A 241 20.59 1.82 1.46
C HIS A 241 19.48 1.54 2.47
N CYS A 242 18.30 1.07 2.05
CA CYS A 242 17.22 0.74 2.98
C CYS A 242 17.63 -0.37 3.97
N LYS A 243 18.46 -1.33 3.56
CA LYS A 243 19.07 -2.35 4.44
C LYS A 243 19.93 -1.78 5.56
N THR A 244 20.54 -0.60 5.37
CA THR A 244 21.31 0.05 6.44
C THR A 244 20.41 0.72 7.48
N ILE A 245 19.13 0.89 7.18
CA ILE A 245 18.11 1.48 8.05
C ILE A 245 17.31 0.37 8.75
N ASP A 246 16.82 -0.61 7.97
CA ASP A 246 16.10 -1.78 8.45
C ASP A 246 16.50 -3.02 7.64
N GLU A 247 17.12 -3.99 8.32
CA GLU A 247 17.63 -5.22 7.71
C GLU A 247 16.51 -6.18 7.29
N TYR A 248 15.37 -6.14 7.98
CA TYR A 248 14.26 -7.08 7.77
C TYR A 248 13.31 -6.61 6.68
N ILE A 249 13.07 -5.31 6.59
CA ILE A 249 12.16 -4.71 5.59
C ILE A 249 12.91 -3.58 4.87
N PRO A 250 13.80 -3.93 3.92
CA PRO A 250 14.61 -2.96 3.19
C PRO A 250 13.85 -2.28 2.05
N SER A 251 12.68 -1.75 2.38
CA SER A 251 11.73 -1.10 1.48
C SER A 251 11.98 0.41 1.41
N PRO A 252 11.73 1.07 0.25
CA PRO A 252 11.76 2.53 0.15
C PRO A 252 10.90 3.26 1.20
N GLU A 253 9.87 2.60 1.75
CA GLU A 253 9.01 3.15 2.80
C GLU A 253 9.74 3.43 4.12
N VAL A 254 10.80 2.67 4.44
CA VAL A 254 11.61 2.93 5.64
C VAL A 254 12.41 4.22 5.51
N CYS A 255 12.79 4.57 4.27
CA CYS A 255 13.55 5.78 3.94
C CYS A 255 12.63 6.99 3.70
N GLY A 256 11.74 6.89 2.72
CA GLY A 256 10.70 7.88 2.38
C GLY A 256 11.18 9.24 1.84
N LYS A 257 12.49 9.51 1.78
CA LYS A 257 13.03 10.86 1.45
C LYS A 257 12.62 11.40 0.08
N CYS A 258 12.48 10.52 -0.90
CA CYS A 258 12.15 10.90 -2.28
C CYS A 258 10.64 11.02 -2.53
N PHE A 259 9.77 10.66 -1.57
CA PHE A 259 8.32 10.59 -1.80
C PHE A 259 7.62 11.96 -1.89
N PHE A 260 8.34 13.05 -1.61
CA PHE A 260 7.79 14.40 -1.55
C PHE A 260 7.73 15.12 -2.91
N TYR A 261 8.22 14.50 -3.99
CA TYR A 261 8.52 15.15 -5.27
C TYR A 261 7.87 14.44 -6.45
#